data_AF-A0A1Y4G644-F1
#
_entry.id   AF-A0A1Y4G644-F1
#
_cell.length_a   1.000
_cell.length_b   1.000
_cell.length_c   1.000
_cell.angle_alpha   90.00
_cell.angle_beta   90.00
_cell.angle_gamma   90.00
#
_symmetry.space_group_name_H-M   'P 1'
#
loop_
_entity.id
_entity.type
_entity.pdbx_description
1 polymer ?
#
loop_
_entity_poly.entity_id
_entity_poly.type
_entity_poly.pdbx_seq_one_letter_code
_entity_poly.pdbx_strand_id
1 'polypeptide(L)' 'MKTSQAGTLESMDCLVTLEEAPSGAGVSIEITGASAARFKSAMEKKITETLAALEAKDLKVTVQDNGALDIVL' A
#
# COMPACT_ATOMS: atom_id res chain seq x y z
N MET A 1 -11.66 13.44 -6.36
CA MET A 1 -10.73 12.42 -5.83
C MET A 1 -10.37 11.49 -6.96
N LYS A 2 -9.08 11.37 -7.22
CA LYS A 2 -8.54 10.36 -8.12
C LYS A 2 -8.22 9.10 -7.34
N THR A 3 -8.40 7.97 -8.01
CA THR A 3 -8.05 6.65 -7.50
C THR A 3 -7.14 5.98 -8.51
N SER A 4 -6.12 5.27 -8.04
CA SER A 4 -5.22 4.46 -8.86
C SER A 4 -5.04 3.10 -8.21
N GLN A 5 -4.87 2.06 -9.02
CA GLN A 5 -4.74 0.68 -8.56
C GLN A 5 -3.65 -0.05 -9.33
N ALA A 6 -2.93 -0.93 -8.66
CA ALA A 6 -1.90 -1.80 -9.24
C ALA A 6 -1.90 -3.18 -8.57
N GLY A 7 -1.58 -4.22 -9.34
CA GLY A 7 -1.58 -5.61 -8.89
C GLY A 7 -2.95 -6.30 -9.01
N THR A 8 -3.06 -7.50 -8.43
CA THR A 8 -4.26 -8.35 -8.47
C THR A 8 -4.51 -9.04 -7.13
N LEU A 9 -5.67 -9.69 -6.98
CA LEU A 9 -6.00 -10.54 -5.83
C LEU A 9 -5.70 -12.03 -6.10
N GLU A 10 -4.92 -12.33 -7.14
CA GLU A 10 -4.48 -13.69 -7.40
C GLU A 10 -3.49 -14.17 -6.33
N SER A 11 -3.33 -15.49 -6.23
CA SER A 11 -2.43 -16.10 -5.24
C SER A 11 -1.01 -15.56 -5.39
N MET A 12 -0.38 -15.22 -4.26
CA MET A 12 0.98 -14.66 -4.16
C MET A 12 1.15 -13.23 -4.69
N ASP A 13 0.05 -12.52 -4.94
CA ASP A 13 0.04 -11.12 -5.33
C ASP A 13 -0.73 -10.26 -4.31
N CYS A 14 -0.68 -8.94 -4.48
CA CYS A 14 -1.47 -7.99 -3.72
C CYS A 14 -2.06 -6.89 -4.60
N LEU A 15 -3.24 -6.41 -4.23
CA LEU A 15 -3.86 -5.25 -4.85
C LEU A 15 -3.56 -4.00 -4.00
N VAL A 16 -2.87 -3.04 -4.60
CA VAL A 16 -2.57 -1.74 -3.98
C VAL A 16 -3.49 -0.68 -4.59
N THR A 17 -4.22 0.02 -3.73
CA THR A 17 -5.10 1.13 -4.10
C THR A 17 -4.62 2.42 -3.45
N LEU A 18 -4.47 3.46 -4.25
CA LEU A 18 -4.16 4.82 -3.82
C LEU A 18 -5.37 5.72 -4.07
N GLU A 19 -5.78 6.45 -3.04
CA GLU A 19 -6.85 7.44 -3.10
C GLU A 19 -6.30 8.80 -2.64
N GLU A 20 -6.61 9.88 -3.37
CA GLU A 20 -6.32 11.24 -2.91
C GLU A 20 -7.03 11.55 -1.60
N ALA A 21 -6.29 12.04 -0.61
CA ALA A 21 -6.82 12.58 0.64
C ALA A 21 -6.81 14.12 0.61
N PRO A 22 -7.58 14.79 1.51
CA PRO A 22 -7.52 16.23 1.65
C PRO A 22 -6.11 16.75 1.95
N SER A 23 -5.80 17.97 1.53
CA SER A 23 -4.47 18.54 1.77
C SER A 23 -4.16 18.65 3.26
N GLY A 24 -2.96 18.20 3.66
CA GLY A 24 -2.52 18.14 5.05
C GLY A 24 -3.01 16.91 5.83
N ALA A 25 -3.74 15.98 5.19
CA ALA A 25 -4.14 14.72 5.83
C ALA A 25 -2.94 13.76 6.06
N GLY A 26 -1.85 13.93 5.31
CA GLY A 26 -0.71 13.03 5.36
C GLY A 26 -0.99 11.69 4.69
N VAL A 27 -0.13 10.70 4.94
CA VAL A 27 -0.26 9.36 4.39
C VAL A 27 -0.88 8.43 5.43
N SER A 28 -1.98 7.76 5.07
CA SER A 28 -2.59 6.70 5.87
C SER A 28 -2.46 5.38 5.12
N ILE A 29 -2.04 4.32 5.82
CA ILE A 29 -1.80 3.00 5.22
C ILE A 29 -2.65 1.97 5.96
N GLU A 30 -3.45 1.23 5.19
CA GLU A 30 -4.19 0.06 5.65
C GLU A 30 -3.71 -1.17 4.89
N ILE A 31 -3.33 -2.23 5.63
CA ILE A 31 -2.86 -3.50 5.07
C ILE A 31 -3.68 -4.63 5.66
N THR A 32 -4.29 -5.43 4.80
CA THR A 32 -5.10 -6.60 5.16
C THR A 32 -4.67 -7.80 4.34
N GLY A 33 -4.89 -9.02 4.83
CA GLY A 33 -4.57 -10.25 4.10
C GLY A 33 -3.76 -11.27 4.89
N ALA A 34 -3.47 -12.40 4.25
CA ALA A 34 -2.89 -13.58 4.89
C ALA A 34 -1.48 -13.33 5.45
N SER A 35 -0.68 -12.54 4.74
CA SER A 35 0.73 -12.27 5.07
C SER A 35 0.91 -10.97 5.85
N ALA A 36 -0.15 -10.14 5.95
CA ALA A 36 -0.13 -8.87 6.67
C ALA A 36 0.35 -9.05 8.12
N ALA A 37 -0.08 -10.11 8.81
CA ALA A 37 0.35 -10.37 10.19
C ALA A 37 1.88 -10.55 10.34
N ARG A 38 2.58 -10.98 9.29
CA ARG A 38 4.02 -11.26 9.32
C ARG A 38 4.87 -10.16 8.70
N PHE A 39 4.37 -9.49 7.67
CA PHE A 39 5.16 -8.54 6.88
C PHE A 39 4.68 -7.09 6.94
N LYS A 40 3.59 -6.79 7.67
CA LYS A 40 3.01 -5.44 7.74
C LYS A 40 4.03 -4.34 7.99
N SER A 41 4.95 -4.49 8.95
CA SER A 41 5.94 -3.44 9.23
C SER A 41 6.95 -3.23 8.10
N ALA A 42 7.34 -4.29 7.38
CA ALA A 42 8.23 -4.17 6.23
C ALA A 42 7.51 -3.49 5.06
N MET A 43 6.25 -3.88 4.81
CA MET A 43 5.39 -3.29 3.80
C MET A 43 5.15 -1.79 4.06
N GLU A 44 4.75 -1.43 5.28
CA GLU A 44 4.53 -0.02 5.67
C GLU A 44 5.77 0.82 5.46
N LYS A 45 6.95 0.29 5.83
CA LYS A 45 8.22 0.96 5.61
C LYS A 45 8.47 1.18 4.12
N LYS A 46 8.34 0.15 3.30
CA LYS A 46 8.60 0.20 1.86
C LYS A 46 7.65 1.14 1.12
N ILE A 47 6.37 1.11 1.47
CA ILE A 47 5.36 2.03 0.94
C ILE A 47 5.71 3.47 1.31
N THR A 48 6.03 3.73 2.59
CA THR A 48 6.38 5.07 3.07
C THR A 48 7.62 5.62 2.38
N GLU A 49 8.68 4.80 2.25
CA GLU A 49 9.91 5.18 1.55
C GLU A 49 9.65 5.50 0.07
N THR A 50 8.85 4.68 -0.60
CA THR A 50 8.50 4.86 -2.02
C THR A 50 7.69 6.13 -2.24
N LEU A 51 6.66 6.37 -1.43
CA LEU A 51 5.85 7.59 -1.52
C LEU A 51 6.66 8.85 -1.19
N ALA A 52 7.56 8.77 -0.21
CA ALA A 52 8.46 9.87 0.12
C ALA A 52 9.41 10.20 -1.05
N ALA A 53 9.99 9.18 -1.70
CA ALA A 53 10.85 9.35 -2.86
C ALA A 53 10.13 9.96 -4.08
N LEU A 54 8.82 9.72 -4.20
CA LEU A 54 7.96 10.29 -5.25
C LEU A 54 7.35 11.64 -4.86
N GLU A 55 7.67 12.15 -3.66
CA GLU A 55 7.06 13.36 -3.08
C GLU A 55 5.52 13.30 -3.01
N ALA A 56 4.97 12.08 -2.97
CA ALA A 56 3.54 11.83 -2.93
C ALA A 56 3.01 12.04 -1.51
N LYS A 57 2.09 12.99 -1.35
CA LYS A 57 1.53 13.42 -0.06
C LYS A 57 0.02 13.33 -0.10
N ASP A 58 -0.59 13.32 1.09
CA ASP A 58 -2.05 13.37 1.25
C ASP A 58 -2.74 12.22 0.49
N LEU A 59 -2.42 10.99 0.90
CA LEU A 59 -2.89 9.77 0.27
C LEU A 59 -3.43 8.78 1.30
N LYS A 60 -4.49 8.08 0.92
CA LYS A 60 -4.92 6.84 1.57
C LYS A 60 -4.45 5.66 0.72
N VAL A 61 -3.63 4.82 1.32
CA VAL A 61 -3.09 3.59 0.73
C VAL A 61 -3.82 2.41 1.33
N THR A 62 -4.38 1.55 0.48
CA THR A 62 -4.97 0.28 0.91
C THR A 62 -4.25 -0.85 0.19
N VAL A 63 -3.78 -1.85 0.93
CA VAL A 63 -3.16 -3.06 0.39
C VAL A 63 -4.00 -4.27 0.81
N GLN A 64 -4.48 -5.02 -0.18
CA GLN A 64 -5.09 -6.33 0.02
C GLN A 64 -4.13 -7.41 -0.45
N ASP A 65 -3.56 -8.13 0.51
CA ASP A 65 -2.60 -9.20 0.31
C ASP A 65 -3.27 -10.58 0.18
N ASN A 66 -2.85 -11.35 -0.82
CA ASN A 66 -3.23 -12.75 -0.97
C ASN A 66 -1.99 -13.67 -1.01
N GLY A 67 -1.06 -13.49 -0.06
CA GLY A 67 0.15 -14.32 0.04
C GLY A 67 1.40 -13.71 -0.58
N ALA A 68 1.41 -12.41 -0.87
CA ALA A 68 2.56 -11.70 -1.40
C ALA A 68 3.70 -11.70 -0.37
N LEU A 69 4.92 -11.90 -0.90
CA LEU A 69 6.16 -11.86 -0.13
C LEU A 69 6.86 -10.51 -0.35
N ASP A 70 7.87 -10.22 0.45
CA ASP A 70 8.66 -8.99 0.41
C ASP A 70 9.25 -8.65 -0.99
N ILE A 71 9.42 -9.64 -1.89
CA ILE A 71 9.89 -9.42 -3.27
C ILE A 71 8.85 -8.75 -4.17
N VAL A 72 7.57 -8.84 -3.83
CA VAL A 72 6.45 -8.27 -4.60
C VAL A 72 6.21 -6.81 -4.23
N LEU A 73 6.70 -6.37 -3.07
CA LEU A 73 6.39 -5.09 -2.41
C LEU A 73 7.57 -4.10 -2.46
#